data_AF-A0A453FUT5-F1
#
_entry.id   AF-A0A453FUT5-F1
#
_cell.length_a   1.000
_cell.length_b   1.000
_cell.length_c   1.000
_cell.angle_alpha   90.00
_cell.angle_beta   90.00
_cell.angle_gamma   90.00
#
_symmetry.space_group_name_H-M   'P 1'
#
loop_
_entity.id
_entity.type
_entity.pdbx_description
1 polymer ?
#
loop_
_entity_poly.entity_id
_entity_poly.type
_entity_poly.pdbx_seq_one_letter_code
_entity_poly.pdbx_strand_id
1 'polypeptide(L)'
;MELSSPVPDRFYLGGLSSPVCSLGVISSLLGFKTRGVGPSEPRRSVPGESDAAASTGRDYLGGDLAVSAFADLSFDLPLKLFRDNGIHGHAFLCAGNLAKLSEGEFKNFSFPEFRRTFRSSAGVGIVFPTSLFRIELNYCHILKKHEHDHGKSGIQFSFSLE
;
A
#
# COMPACT_ATOMS: atom_id res chain seq x y z
N MET A 1 7.69 -28.36 13.29
CA MET A 1 8.21 -27.05 13.74
C MET A 1 7.34 -25.98 13.10
N GLU A 2 6.59 -25.23 13.89
CA GLU A 2 5.94 -24.02 13.35
C GLU A 2 7.04 -23.00 13.11
N LEU A 3 7.34 -22.71 11.84
CA LEU A 3 8.23 -21.60 11.51
C LEU A 3 7.46 -20.31 11.79
N SER A 4 7.87 -19.60 12.84
CA SER A 4 7.45 -18.23 13.08
C SER A 4 8.37 -17.30 12.30
N SER A 5 7.81 -16.41 11.48
CA SER A 5 8.56 -15.33 10.86
C SER A 5 8.63 -14.15 11.82
N PRO A 6 9.82 -13.57 12.07
CA PRO A 6 9.93 -12.32 12.82
C PRO A 6 9.12 -11.22 12.14
N VAL A 7 8.45 -10.38 12.93
CA VAL A 7 7.65 -9.24 12.42
C VAL A 7 8.42 -8.35 11.42
N PRO A 8 9.71 -8.00 11.65
CA PRO A 8 10.49 -7.21 10.70
C PRO A 8 10.69 -7.87 9.33
N ASP A 9 10.65 -9.19 9.25
CA ASP A 9 10.91 -9.97 8.03
C ASP A 9 9.64 -10.23 7.22
N ARG A 10 8.47 -9.79 7.72
CA ARG A 10 7.19 -9.95 7.04
C ARG A 10 6.97 -8.90 5.97
N PHE A 11 6.14 -9.24 5.00
CA PHE A 11 5.70 -8.30 3.98
C PHE A 11 4.67 -7.32 4.53
N TYR A 12 4.75 -6.08 4.05
CA TYR A 12 3.81 -5.02 4.35
C TYR A 12 3.34 -4.35 3.07
N LEU A 13 2.11 -3.85 3.10
CA LEU A 13 1.45 -3.27 1.92
C LEU A 13 0.85 -1.90 2.27
N GLY A 14 0.89 -1.01 1.28
CA GLY A 14 0.51 0.39 1.40
C GLY A 14 1.70 1.29 1.65
N GLY A 15 1.56 2.57 1.29
CA GLY A 15 2.62 3.55 1.44
C GLY A 15 2.66 4.58 0.31
N LEU A 16 3.69 5.42 0.39
CA LEU A 16 3.92 6.58 -0.47
C LEU A 16 5.01 6.32 -1.54
N SER A 17 5.43 5.07 -1.72
CA SER A 17 6.43 4.72 -2.72
C SER A 17 5.82 4.73 -4.11
N SER A 18 6.49 5.35 -5.07
CA SER A 18 6.07 5.28 -6.48
C SER A 18 5.99 3.82 -6.93
N PRO A 19 4.88 3.39 -7.54
CA PRO A 19 4.75 2.06 -8.13
C PRO A 19 5.47 1.94 -9.49
N VAL A 20 5.95 3.06 -10.05
CA VAL A 20 6.60 3.11 -11.37
C VAL A 20 8.09 2.72 -11.29
N CYS A 21 8.68 2.61 -10.10
CA CYS A 21 10.07 2.18 -9.91
C CYS A 21 10.19 0.71 -9.42
N SER A 22 11.16 -0.01 -10.01
CA SER A 22 11.40 -1.46 -9.89
C SER A 22 11.59 -2.00 -8.46
N LEU A 23 11.88 -1.14 -7.48
CA LEU A 23 12.21 -1.55 -6.09
C LEU A 23 11.01 -1.53 -5.13
N GLY A 24 9.87 -0.91 -5.48
CA GLY A 24 8.76 -0.65 -4.55
C GLY A 24 7.43 -1.36 -4.86
N VAL A 25 7.34 -2.09 -5.99
CA VAL A 25 6.07 -2.61 -6.54
C VAL A 25 5.34 -3.57 -5.59
N ILE A 26 6.09 -4.36 -4.81
CA ILE A 26 5.51 -5.39 -3.94
C ILE A 26 4.94 -4.77 -2.65
N SER A 27 5.48 -3.65 -2.19
CA SER A 27 5.08 -3.00 -0.93
C SER A 27 4.16 -1.79 -1.12
N SER A 28 4.08 -1.22 -2.34
CA SER A 28 3.25 -0.05 -2.60
C SER A 28 1.82 -0.40 -3.03
N LEU A 29 0.85 0.23 -2.38
CA LEU A 29 -0.56 0.23 -2.77
C LEU A 29 -1.11 1.65 -2.60
N LEU A 30 -1.17 2.41 -3.69
CA LEU A 30 -1.57 3.82 -3.67
C LEU A 30 -2.97 4.00 -3.07
N GLY A 31 -3.18 5.07 -2.29
CA GLY A 31 -4.40 5.32 -1.53
C GLY A 31 -4.45 4.65 -0.15
N PHE A 32 -3.51 3.75 0.16
CA PHE A 32 -3.37 3.12 1.47
C PHE A 32 -2.13 3.64 2.20
N LYS A 33 -2.28 3.92 3.50
CA LYS A 33 -1.16 4.36 4.34
C LYS A 33 -0.07 3.28 4.43
N THR A 34 1.14 3.70 4.72
CA THR A 34 2.29 2.80 4.96
C THR A 34 1.94 1.75 6.01
N ARG A 35 2.11 0.47 5.67
CA ARG A 35 1.71 -0.68 6.51
C ARG A 35 0.23 -0.62 6.93
N GLY A 36 -0.63 -0.11 6.05
CA GLY A 36 -2.04 0.13 6.32
C GLY A 36 -2.98 -0.98 5.82
N VAL A 37 -2.44 -2.10 5.36
CA VAL A 37 -3.22 -3.23 4.82
C VAL A 37 -2.66 -4.54 5.35
N GLY A 38 -3.55 -5.49 5.65
CA GLY A 38 -3.19 -6.87 5.96
C GLY A 38 -3.54 -7.29 7.39
N PRO A 39 -2.97 -8.41 7.85
CA PRO A 39 -3.19 -8.93 9.20
C PRO A 39 -2.86 -7.88 10.27
N SER A 40 -3.80 -7.66 11.18
CA SER A 40 -3.65 -6.70 12.28
C SER A 40 -4.31 -7.23 13.56
N GLU A 41 -3.75 -6.87 14.70
CA GLU A 41 -4.28 -7.21 16.02
C GLU A 41 -4.62 -5.94 16.81
N PRO A 42 -5.62 -5.96 17.71
CA PRO A 42 -5.84 -4.86 18.64
C PRO A 42 -4.59 -4.63 19.48
N ARG A 43 -4.22 -3.36 19.67
CA ARG A 43 -3.10 -3.01 20.55
C ARG A 43 -3.41 -3.43 21.99
N ARG A 44 -2.42 -4.00 22.68
CA ARG A 44 -2.57 -4.38 24.09
C ARG A 44 -2.75 -3.13 24.96
N SER A 45 -3.73 -3.18 25.87
CA SER A 45 -3.92 -2.16 26.89
C SER A 45 -2.82 -2.28 27.95
N VAL A 46 -2.14 -1.17 28.27
CA VAL A 46 -1.19 -1.12 29.39
C VAL A 46 -1.96 -0.69 30.64
N PRO A 47 -1.99 -1.52 31.71
CA PRO A 47 -2.66 -1.12 32.96
C PRO A 47 -1.94 0.07 33.60
N GLY A 48 -2.63 1.19 33.79
CA GLY A 48 -2.12 2.38 34.50
C GLY A 48 -2.10 3.68 33.69
N GLU A 49 -2.33 3.64 32.38
CA GLU A 49 -2.73 4.84 31.63
C GLU A 49 -4.23 5.07 31.82
N SER A 50 -4.60 6.29 32.22
CA SER A 50 -5.98 6.68 32.50
C SER A 50 -6.91 6.38 31.31
N ASP A 51 -8.17 6.04 31.64
CA ASP A 51 -9.30 5.66 30.77
C ASP A 51 -9.71 6.70 29.69
N ALA A 52 -8.85 7.66 29.32
CA ALA A 52 -9.12 8.66 28.29
C ALA A 52 -8.80 8.18 26.86
N ALA A 53 -8.13 7.03 26.70
CA ALA A 53 -7.89 6.40 25.41
C ALA A 53 -7.83 4.88 25.56
N ALA A 54 -8.97 4.24 25.77
CA ALA A 54 -9.12 2.82 25.42
C ALA A 54 -8.51 2.64 24.02
N SER A 55 -7.40 1.93 23.93
CA SER A 55 -6.53 1.90 22.75
C SER A 55 -7.25 1.22 21.59
N THR A 56 -8.06 1.97 20.84
CA THR A 56 -8.75 1.53 19.62
C THR A 56 -7.80 1.30 18.45
N GLY A 57 -6.51 1.58 18.63
CA GLY A 57 -5.47 1.33 17.64
C GLY A 57 -5.23 -0.15 17.39
N ARG A 58 -4.94 -0.48 16.13
CA ARG A 58 -4.51 -1.82 15.72
C ARG A 58 -3.06 -1.77 15.26
N ASP A 59 -2.32 -2.81 15.56
CA ASP A 59 -0.95 -2.99 15.09
C ASP A 59 -0.94 -3.96 13.91
N TYR A 60 -0.36 -3.53 12.79
CA TYR A 60 -0.26 -4.34 11.58
C TYR A 60 0.94 -5.26 11.68
N LEU A 61 0.67 -6.55 11.62
CA LEU A 61 1.67 -7.59 11.84
C LEU A 61 2.39 -8.00 10.56
N GLY A 62 1.89 -7.57 9.39
CA GLY A 62 2.40 -8.01 8.09
C GLY A 62 1.96 -9.44 7.74
N GLY A 63 2.39 -9.92 6.59
CA GLY A 63 2.09 -11.26 6.08
C GLY A 63 3.32 -11.99 5.57
N ASP A 64 3.22 -13.30 5.48
CA ASP A 64 4.24 -14.18 4.90
C ASP A 64 4.06 -14.33 3.38
N LEU A 65 2.85 -14.05 2.89
CA LEU A 65 2.51 -14.03 1.47
C LEU A 65 1.98 -12.65 1.09
N ALA A 66 2.59 -12.03 0.09
CA ALA A 66 2.16 -10.79 -0.53
C ALA A 66 1.91 -10.99 -2.02
N VAL A 67 0.79 -10.47 -2.50
CA VAL A 67 0.52 -10.35 -3.93
C VAL A 67 0.08 -8.93 -4.21
N SER A 68 0.78 -8.25 -5.11
CA SER A 68 0.37 -6.95 -5.64
C SER A 68 0.35 -6.98 -7.16
N ALA A 69 -0.51 -6.15 -7.74
CA ALA A 69 -0.62 -5.93 -9.16
C ALA A 69 -0.82 -4.43 -9.40
N PHE A 70 -0.18 -3.93 -10.44
CA PHE A 70 -0.22 -2.53 -10.84
C PHE A 70 -0.35 -2.42 -12.35
N ALA A 71 -1.23 -1.54 -12.81
CA ALA A 71 -1.37 -1.18 -14.21
C ALA A 71 -1.31 0.34 -14.32
N ASP A 72 -0.54 0.82 -15.29
CA ASP A 72 -0.30 2.25 -15.52
C ASP A 72 -0.44 2.58 -17.00
N LEU A 73 -1.07 3.71 -17.27
CA LEU A 73 -1.12 4.32 -18.58
C LEU A 73 -0.57 5.73 -18.46
N SER A 74 0.67 5.92 -18.91
CA SER A 74 1.32 7.21 -18.99
C SER A 74 1.06 7.90 -20.33
N PHE A 75 0.90 9.23 -20.32
CA PHE A 75 0.63 10.04 -21.50
C PHE A 75 1.25 11.45 -21.38
N ASP A 76 1.64 12.00 -22.52
CA ASP A 76 2.15 13.36 -22.60
C ASP A 76 1.04 14.38 -22.28
N LEU A 77 1.39 15.37 -21.46
CA LEU A 77 0.53 16.52 -21.25
C LEU A 77 0.48 17.41 -22.51
N PRO A 78 -0.66 18.06 -22.81
CA PRO A 78 -0.84 18.81 -24.05
C PRO A 78 0.07 20.06 -24.16
N LEU A 79 0.59 20.55 -23.05
CA LEU A 79 1.47 21.73 -23.01
C LEU A 79 2.91 21.37 -23.33
N LYS A 80 3.51 22.07 -24.32
CA LYS A 80 4.90 21.85 -24.76
C LYS A 80 5.91 21.94 -23.61
N LEU A 81 5.75 22.93 -22.73
CA LEU A 81 6.62 23.10 -21.57
C LEU A 81 6.69 21.84 -20.68
N PHE A 82 5.58 21.14 -20.49
CA PHE A 82 5.58 19.93 -19.67
C PHE A 82 6.26 18.78 -20.38
N ARG A 83 5.97 18.60 -21.67
CA ARG A 83 6.58 17.56 -22.50
C ARG A 83 8.10 17.72 -22.61
N ASP A 84 8.58 18.94 -22.86
CA ASP A 84 10.01 19.25 -23.01
C ASP A 84 10.77 19.03 -21.69
N ASN A 85 10.08 19.13 -20.55
CA ASN A 85 10.64 18.84 -19.22
C ASN A 85 10.33 17.41 -18.73
N GLY A 86 9.82 16.52 -19.59
CA GLY A 86 9.51 15.13 -19.25
C GLY A 86 8.33 14.95 -18.27
N ILE A 87 7.60 16.02 -17.97
CA ILE A 87 6.41 15.97 -17.11
C ILE A 87 5.28 15.33 -17.89
N HIS A 88 4.77 14.22 -17.37
CA HIS A 88 3.71 13.43 -17.97
C HIS A 88 2.57 13.17 -17.00
N GLY A 89 1.38 12.96 -17.54
CA GLY A 89 0.25 12.45 -16.80
C GLY A 89 0.27 10.94 -16.80
N HIS A 90 -0.34 10.33 -15.80
CA HIS A 90 -0.61 8.89 -15.82
C HIS A 90 -1.95 8.58 -15.16
N ALA A 91 -2.55 7.47 -15.58
CA ALA A 91 -3.73 6.88 -14.95
C ALA A 91 -3.37 5.46 -14.53
N PHE A 92 -3.75 5.08 -13.31
CA PHE A 92 -3.31 3.83 -12.72
C PHE A 92 -4.41 3.05 -12.02
N LEU A 93 -4.16 1.76 -11.88
CA LEU A 93 -4.94 0.82 -11.09
C LEU A 93 -3.99 -0.01 -10.25
N CYS A 94 -4.24 -0.08 -8.94
CA CYS A 94 -3.51 -0.91 -8.01
C CYS A 94 -4.44 -1.95 -7.38
N ALA A 95 -3.92 -3.16 -7.17
CA ALA A 95 -4.57 -4.17 -6.35
C ALA A 95 -3.54 -4.93 -5.53
N GLY A 96 -3.89 -5.36 -4.32
CA GLY A 96 -3.00 -6.22 -3.55
C GLY A 96 -3.63 -6.83 -2.32
N ASN A 97 -2.97 -7.86 -1.80
CA ASN A 97 -3.37 -8.54 -0.59
C ASN A 97 -2.17 -9.14 0.17
N LEU A 98 -2.36 -9.35 1.47
CA LEU A 98 -1.41 -9.96 2.39
C LEU A 98 -2.08 -11.06 3.20
N ALA A 99 -1.37 -12.16 3.41
CA ALA A 99 -1.79 -13.24 4.31
C ALA A 99 -0.65 -13.65 5.25
N LYS A 100 -1.01 -13.90 6.52
CA LYS A 100 -0.14 -14.56 7.49
C LYS A 100 -0.28 -16.07 7.30
N LEU A 101 0.84 -16.75 7.15
CA LEU A 101 0.92 -18.21 7.00
C LEU A 101 1.68 -18.86 8.18
N SER A 102 2.50 -18.09 8.87
CA SER A 102 3.22 -18.46 10.10
C SER A 102 2.27 -18.65 11.29
N GLU A 103 2.79 -19.22 12.39
CA GLU A 103 2.04 -19.43 13.65
C GLU A 103 0.77 -20.27 13.47
N GLY A 104 0.84 -21.30 12.62
CA GLY A 104 -0.28 -22.23 12.41
C GLY A 104 -1.38 -21.73 11.46
N GLU A 105 -1.35 -20.44 11.07
CA GLU A 105 -2.35 -19.82 10.20
C GLU A 105 -2.39 -20.39 8.78
N PHE A 106 -1.34 -21.06 8.32
CA PHE A 106 -1.34 -21.77 7.04
C PHE A 106 -2.51 -22.75 6.89
N LYS A 107 -2.95 -23.40 7.98
CA LYS A 107 -4.09 -24.33 7.95
C LYS A 107 -5.43 -23.64 7.72
N ASN A 108 -5.53 -22.37 8.11
CA ASN A 108 -6.71 -21.52 7.93
C ASN A 108 -6.68 -20.77 6.60
N PHE A 109 -5.58 -20.89 5.83
CA PHE A 109 -5.44 -20.20 4.56
C PHE A 109 -6.40 -20.77 3.51
N SER A 110 -7.26 -19.90 2.99
CA SER A 110 -8.19 -20.21 1.91
C SER A 110 -7.87 -19.33 0.72
N PHE A 111 -7.48 -19.94 -0.40
CA PHE A 111 -7.18 -19.21 -1.63
C PHE A 111 -8.39 -18.43 -2.19
N PRO A 112 -9.63 -18.97 -2.20
CA PRO A 112 -10.81 -18.19 -2.54
C PRO A 112 -11.02 -16.96 -1.66
N GLU A 113 -10.85 -17.08 -0.34
CA GLU A 113 -10.96 -15.93 0.57
C GLU A 113 -9.81 -14.94 0.38
N PHE A 114 -8.61 -15.42 0.13
CA PHE A 114 -7.45 -14.59 -0.21
C PHE A 114 -7.73 -13.76 -1.47
N ARG A 115 -8.33 -14.34 -2.52
CA ARG A 115 -8.76 -13.58 -3.70
C ARG A 115 -9.89 -12.61 -3.39
N ARG A 116 -10.83 -13.02 -2.54
CA ARG A 116 -11.99 -12.19 -2.14
C ARG A 116 -11.57 -11.00 -1.29
N THR A 117 -10.45 -11.06 -0.58
CA THR A 117 -9.97 -10.01 0.33
C THR A 117 -8.92 -9.08 -0.30
N PHE A 118 -8.78 -9.08 -1.63
CA PHE A 118 -7.96 -8.09 -2.32
C PHE A 118 -8.46 -6.67 -2.07
N ARG A 119 -7.51 -5.78 -1.80
CA ARG A 119 -7.70 -4.32 -1.75
C ARG A 119 -7.37 -3.75 -3.10
N SER A 120 -8.06 -2.69 -3.50
CA SER A 120 -7.79 -2.04 -4.78
C SER A 120 -8.08 -0.55 -4.75
N SER A 121 -7.36 0.16 -5.59
CA SER A 121 -7.48 1.60 -5.81
C SER A 121 -7.21 1.92 -7.28
N ALA A 122 -7.77 3.03 -7.75
CA ALA A 122 -7.43 3.60 -9.05
C ALA A 122 -7.13 5.08 -8.87
N GLY A 123 -6.46 5.69 -9.83
CA GLY A 123 -6.18 7.11 -9.75
C GLY A 123 -5.59 7.68 -11.00
N VAL A 124 -5.32 8.98 -10.91
CA VAL A 124 -4.62 9.73 -11.93
C VAL A 124 -3.56 10.58 -11.24
N GLY A 125 -2.47 10.84 -11.92
CA GLY A 125 -1.39 11.62 -11.37
C GLY A 125 -0.61 12.41 -12.41
N ILE A 126 0.30 13.22 -11.89
CA ILE A 126 1.31 13.94 -12.68
C ILE A 126 2.67 13.56 -12.11
N VAL A 127 3.56 13.16 -13.00
CA VAL A 127 4.94 12.81 -12.68
C VAL A 127 5.85 13.97 -13.07
N PHE A 128 6.64 14.43 -12.10
CA PHE A 128 7.67 15.44 -12.28
C PHE A 128 9.05 14.76 -12.19
N PRO A 129 9.73 14.54 -13.33
CA PRO A 129 11.11 14.07 -13.29
C PRO A 129 12.02 15.20 -12.80
N THR A 130 12.88 14.91 -11.83
CA THR A 130 13.99 15.79 -11.44
C THR A 130 15.30 15.01 -11.54
N SER A 131 16.43 15.70 -11.54
CA SER A 131 17.75 15.08 -11.73
C SER A 131 18.23 14.16 -10.60
N LEU A 132 17.48 14.07 -9.49
CA LEU A 132 17.85 13.28 -8.32
C LEU A 132 16.75 12.31 -7.88
N PHE A 133 15.49 12.68 -8.09
CA PHE A 133 14.33 11.89 -7.70
C PHE A 133 13.11 12.24 -8.56
N ARG A 134 12.18 11.31 -8.70
CA ARG A 134 10.88 11.55 -9.33
C ARG A 134 9.87 11.89 -8.24
N ILE A 135 9.08 12.92 -8.50
CA ILE A 135 7.95 13.32 -7.64
C ILE A 135 6.67 12.98 -8.40
N GLU A 136 5.74 12.31 -7.74
CA GLU A 136 4.42 12.03 -8.27
C GLU A 136 3.36 12.70 -7.39
N LEU A 137 2.44 13.41 -8.04
CA LEU A 137 1.24 13.95 -7.41
C LEU A 137 0.04 13.13 -7.90
N ASN A 138 -0.49 12.29 -7.02
CA ASN A 138 -1.50 11.30 -7.35
C ASN A 138 -2.82 11.62 -6.65
N TYR A 139 -3.94 11.62 -7.38
CA TYR A 139 -5.26 11.52 -6.79
C TYR A 139 -5.72 10.06 -6.81
N CYS A 140 -5.83 9.47 -5.63
CA CYS A 140 -6.21 8.08 -5.45
C CYS A 140 -7.69 7.96 -5.07
N HIS A 141 -8.37 6.99 -5.64
CA HIS A 141 -9.72 6.59 -5.30
C HIS A 141 -9.73 5.12 -4.86
N ILE A 142 -10.23 4.86 -3.65
CA ILE A 142 -10.34 3.50 -3.11
C ILE A 142 -11.52 2.79 -3.76
N LEU A 143 -11.22 1.73 -4.51
CA LEU A 143 -12.22 0.86 -5.12
C LEU A 143 -12.70 -0.21 -4.14
N LYS A 144 -11.79 -0.72 -3.32
CA LYS A 144 -12.08 -1.76 -2.33
C LYS A 144 -11.15 -1.70 -1.13
N LYS A 145 -11.74 -1.62 0.07
CA LYS A 145 -11.06 -1.66 1.37
C LYS A 145 -11.85 -2.52 2.36
N HIS A 146 -11.18 -2.99 3.40
CA HIS A 146 -11.80 -3.65 4.54
C HIS A 146 -11.81 -2.74 5.78
N GLU A 147 -12.62 -3.09 6.79
CA GLU A 147 -12.92 -2.27 7.97
C GLU A 147 -11.66 -1.76 8.68
N HIS A 148 -10.66 -2.62 8.82
CA HIS A 148 -9.43 -2.30 9.54
C HIS A 148 -8.32 -1.75 8.67
N ASP A 149 -8.52 -1.60 7.35
CA ASP A 149 -7.49 -1.05 6.46
C ASP A 149 -7.41 0.48 6.59
N HIS A 150 -6.19 1.01 6.62
CA HIS A 150 -5.93 2.44 6.59
C HIS A 150 -5.85 2.99 5.15
N GLY A 151 -6.96 2.87 4.41
CA GLY A 151 -7.13 3.43 3.07
C GLY A 151 -8.04 4.66 3.02
N LYS A 152 -7.64 5.70 2.25
CA LYS A 152 -8.44 6.91 2.05
C LYS A 152 -8.27 7.45 0.63
N SER A 153 -9.39 7.76 -0.03
CA SER A 153 -9.38 8.49 -1.31
C SER A 153 -8.92 9.93 -1.10
N GLY A 154 -8.04 10.42 -1.98
CA GLY A 154 -7.52 11.78 -1.89
C GLY A 154 -6.16 11.94 -2.55
N ILE A 155 -5.53 13.08 -2.26
CA ILE A 155 -4.22 13.45 -2.79
C ILE A 155 -3.13 12.70 -2.03
N GLN A 156 -2.19 12.14 -2.77
CA GLN A 156 -1.02 11.44 -2.29
C GLN A 156 0.22 11.93 -3.04
N PHE A 157 1.27 12.24 -2.29
CA PHE A 157 2.60 12.52 -2.85
C PHE A 157 3.42 11.24 -2.81
N SER A 158 4.16 10.98 -3.87
CA SER A 158 5.08 9.84 -3.93
C SER A 158 6.43 10.28 -4.46
N PHE A 159 7.47 9.65 -3.91
CA PHE A 159 8.85 9.95 -4.26
C PHE A 159 9.53 8.64 -4.63
N SER A 160 10.36 8.68 -5.66
CA SER A 160 11.26 7.58 -6.00
C SER A 160 12.62 8.10 -6.41
N LEU A 161 13.64 7.32 -6.05
CA LEU A 161 14.95 7.47 -6.64
C LEU A 161 14.90 6.91 -8.08
N GLU A 162 15.69 7.51 -8.95
CA GLU A 162 15.89 7.04 -10.32
C GLU A 162 16.74 5.76 -10.38
#